data_AF-K1LLN8-F1
#
_entry.id   AF-K1LLN8-F1
#
_cell.length_a   1.000
_cell.length_b   1.000
_cell.length_c   1.000
_cell.angle_alpha   90.00
_cell.angle_beta   90.00
_cell.angle_gamma   90.00
#
_symmetry.space_group_name_H-M   'P 1'
#
loop_
_entity.id
_entity.type
_entity.pdbx_description
1 polymer ?
#
loop_
_entity_poly.entity_id
_entity_poly.type
_entity_poly.pdbx_seq_one_letter_code
_entity_poly.pdbx_strand_id
1 'polypeptide(L)'
;MLPDRNLMNDPEIPFNLVKVEGVWERQTNYMEAEATVEEIIALQQKNPQDSIGVITFNYFQMELIKELIQKEPRVDLVNVWVKNIENVQGDEFDRVIFSIGYAKNKTGRLISNFGLLSKQGGVNRLNVAVTRARKSITLVTSLSSRDFKESHLKNRGVGLLKQYIEFVERKVSGKIRQKEMSPIKGYQYNWYLKNRLIKESARNRLVFFSESKWMDLAKVENDQFASALLTDDDRMYTATSAKESFAYHPIQLKKKNWPYSLYFTRQYWMGISF
;
A
#
# COMPACT_ATOMS: atom_id res chain seq x y z
N MET A 1 4.05 9.21 4.41
CA MET A 1 2.70 9.60 4.91
C MET A 1 2.44 8.78 6.17
N LEU A 2 1.67 9.30 7.12
CA LEU A 2 1.30 8.57 8.34
C LEU A 2 0.10 7.65 8.05
N PRO A 3 0.20 6.32 8.29
CA PRO A 3 -0.93 5.40 8.12
C PRO A 3 -1.96 5.57 9.23
N ASP A 4 -3.21 5.17 8.96
CA ASP A 4 -4.26 5.13 9.99
C ASP A 4 -4.02 3.98 10.97
N ARG A 5 -4.10 4.25 12.28
CA ARG A 5 -3.82 3.24 13.31
C ARG A 5 -4.78 2.06 13.27
N ASN A 6 -6.07 2.31 13.01
CA ASN A 6 -7.08 1.25 13.01
C ASN A 6 -6.83 0.29 11.85
N LEU A 7 -6.45 0.81 10.67
CA LEU A 7 -6.06 -0.02 9.52
C LEU A 7 -4.77 -0.82 9.78
N MET A 8 -3.84 -0.29 10.57
CA MET A 8 -2.60 -1.02 10.91
C MET A 8 -2.84 -2.16 11.92
N ASN A 9 -3.92 -2.08 12.70
CA ASN A 9 -4.34 -3.11 13.65
C ASN A 9 -5.35 -4.09 13.07
N ASP A 10 -5.89 -3.76 11.89
CA ASP A 10 -6.73 -4.67 11.15
C ASP A 10 -5.86 -5.86 10.69
N PRO A 11 -6.22 -7.10 11.04
CA PRO A 11 -5.50 -8.28 10.59
C PRO A 11 -5.61 -8.50 9.07
N GLU A 12 -6.48 -7.78 8.36
CA GLU A 12 -6.50 -7.80 6.90
C GLU A 12 -5.20 -7.21 6.35
N ILE A 13 -4.36 -8.07 5.76
CA ILE A 13 -3.29 -7.62 4.88
C ILE A 13 -3.97 -6.77 3.78
N PRO A 14 -3.69 -5.46 3.68
CA PRO A 14 -4.40 -4.59 2.75
C PRO A 14 -4.00 -4.85 1.28
N PHE A 15 -3.14 -5.85 1.05
CA PHE A 15 -2.69 -6.29 -0.25
C PHE A 15 -2.97 -7.78 -0.41
N ASN A 16 -3.81 -8.13 -1.37
CA ASN A 16 -4.02 -9.49 -1.82
C ASN A 16 -3.39 -9.69 -3.19
N LEU A 17 -2.95 -10.90 -3.48
CA LEU A 17 -2.38 -11.27 -4.78
C LEU A 17 -3.09 -12.51 -5.31
N VAL A 18 -3.77 -12.36 -6.43
CA VAL A 18 -4.39 -13.45 -7.18
C VAL A 18 -3.53 -13.69 -8.42
N LYS A 19 -2.79 -14.80 -8.40
CA LYS A 19 -1.99 -15.27 -9.53
C LYS A 19 -2.81 -16.20 -10.40
N VAL A 20 -2.81 -15.95 -11.70
CA VAL A 20 -3.42 -16.82 -12.69
C VAL A 20 -2.44 -17.12 -13.82
N GLU A 21 -2.56 -18.27 -14.45
CA GLU A 21 -1.73 -18.66 -15.59
C GLU A 21 -2.33 -18.14 -16.91
N GLY A 22 -2.64 -16.83 -16.94
CA GLY A 22 -3.33 -16.19 -18.05
C GLY A 22 -2.49 -16.07 -19.33
N VAL A 23 -3.18 -15.98 -20.47
CA VAL A 23 -2.56 -15.85 -21.79
C VAL A 23 -3.02 -14.56 -22.44
N TRP A 24 -2.06 -13.80 -22.98
CA TRP A 24 -2.35 -12.59 -23.75
C TRP A 24 -2.83 -12.93 -25.15
N GLU A 25 -4.10 -12.65 -25.43
CA GLU A 25 -4.73 -12.88 -26.73
C GLU A 25 -5.74 -11.75 -27.02
N ARG A 26 -5.76 -11.22 -28.24
CA ARG A 26 -6.69 -10.14 -28.67
C ARG A 26 -6.73 -8.93 -27.73
N GLN A 27 -5.58 -8.56 -27.18
CA GLN A 27 -5.42 -7.44 -26.24
C GLN A 27 -6.13 -7.62 -24.88
N THR A 28 -6.49 -8.85 -24.54
CA THR A 28 -7.11 -9.21 -23.28
C THR A 28 -6.41 -10.41 -22.65
N ASN A 29 -6.80 -10.68 -21.41
CA ASN A 29 -6.49 -11.89 -20.69
C ASN A 29 -7.76 -12.39 -20.00
N TYR A 30 -8.33 -13.45 -20.58
CA TYR A 30 -9.61 -14.01 -20.16
C TYR A 30 -9.55 -14.58 -18.74
N MET A 31 -8.48 -15.31 -18.40
CA MET A 31 -8.32 -15.90 -17.07
C MET A 31 -8.18 -14.83 -15.98
N GLU A 32 -7.50 -13.72 -16.26
CA GLU A 32 -7.48 -12.59 -15.32
C GLU A 32 -8.85 -11.94 -15.19
N ALA A 33 -9.63 -11.88 -16.27
CA ALA A 33 -10.98 -11.31 -16.23
C ALA A 33 -11.93 -12.18 -15.40
N GLU A 34 -11.92 -13.51 -15.58
CA GLU A 34 -12.69 -14.44 -14.76
C GLU A 34 -12.28 -14.38 -13.28
N ALA A 35 -10.99 -14.41 -12.98
CA ALA A 35 -10.52 -14.30 -11.61
C ALA A 35 -10.87 -12.96 -10.96
N THR A 36 -10.95 -11.89 -11.76
CA THR A 36 -11.44 -10.58 -11.29
C THR A 36 -12.92 -10.65 -10.90
N VAL A 37 -13.76 -11.35 -11.67
CA VAL A 37 -15.18 -11.54 -11.35
C VAL A 37 -15.36 -12.35 -10.07
N GLU A 38 -14.63 -13.45 -9.92
CA GLU A 38 -14.69 -14.26 -8.70
C GLU A 38 -14.20 -13.48 -7.46
N GLU A 39 -13.18 -12.63 -7.61
CA GLU A 39 -12.73 -11.75 -6.53
C GLU A 39 -13.80 -10.71 -6.15
N ILE A 40 -14.53 -10.15 -7.13
CA ILE A 40 -15.66 -9.24 -6.83
C ILE A 40 -16.70 -9.98 -5.97
N ILE A 41 -17.08 -11.20 -6.35
CA ILE A 41 -18.05 -12.01 -5.61
C ILE A 41 -17.56 -12.25 -4.18
N ALA A 42 -16.30 -12.65 -4.00
CA ALA A 42 -15.70 -12.88 -2.69
C ALA A 42 -15.71 -11.61 -1.81
N LEU A 43 -15.36 -10.45 -2.38
CA LEU A 43 -15.39 -9.18 -1.67
C LEU A 43 -16.81 -8.74 -1.30
N GLN A 44 -17.80 -8.97 -2.16
CA GLN A 44 -19.21 -8.66 -1.85
C GLN A 44 -19.75 -9.53 -0.72
N GLN A 45 -19.40 -10.82 -0.69
CA GLN A 45 -19.80 -11.72 0.39
C GLN A 45 -19.18 -11.32 1.72
N LYS A 46 -17.89 -10.93 1.71
CA LYS A 46 -17.16 -10.55 2.91
C LYS A 46 -17.53 -9.15 3.41
N ASN A 47 -17.77 -8.21 2.50
CA ASN A 47 -17.97 -6.79 2.78
C ASN A 47 -19.07 -6.18 1.89
N PRO A 48 -20.35 -6.49 2.12
CA PRO A 48 -21.45 -6.09 1.23
C PRO A 48 -21.64 -4.57 1.05
N GLN A 49 -21.18 -3.78 2.02
CA GLN A 49 -21.35 -2.32 2.04
C GLN A 49 -20.15 -1.55 1.43
N ASP A 50 -19.06 -2.26 1.11
CA ASP A 50 -17.85 -1.61 0.61
C ASP A 50 -17.97 -1.30 -0.89
N SER A 51 -17.50 -0.12 -1.28
CA SER A 51 -17.36 0.25 -2.69
C SER A 51 -16.18 -0.50 -3.33
N ILE A 52 -16.43 -1.16 -4.47
CA ILE A 52 -15.44 -1.95 -5.21
C ILE A 52 -15.11 -1.28 -6.55
N GLY A 53 -13.84 -0.89 -6.72
CA GLY A 53 -13.32 -0.36 -7.98
C GLY A 53 -12.41 -1.34 -8.70
N VAL A 54 -12.83 -1.86 -9.85
CA VAL A 54 -11.98 -2.63 -10.76
C VAL A 54 -11.24 -1.67 -11.68
N ILE A 55 -9.91 -1.68 -11.62
CA ILE A 55 -9.04 -0.85 -12.47
C ILE A 55 -8.24 -1.74 -13.42
N THR A 56 -8.41 -1.52 -14.73
CA THR A 56 -7.68 -2.24 -15.77
C THR A 56 -6.62 -1.36 -16.44
N PHE A 57 -5.56 -1.98 -16.97
CA PHE A 57 -4.47 -1.23 -17.63
C PHE A 57 -4.71 -0.95 -19.12
N ASN A 58 -5.75 -1.56 -19.70
CA ASN A 58 -6.16 -1.32 -21.06
C ASN A 58 -7.69 -1.39 -21.22
N TYR A 59 -8.19 -0.76 -22.27
CA TYR A 59 -9.63 -0.65 -22.55
C TYR A 59 -10.29 -2.01 -22.86
N PHE A 60 -9.65 -2.86 -23.66
CA PHE A 60 -10.22 -4.15 -24.06
C PHE A 60 -10.44 -5.08 -22.85
N GLN A 61 -9.52 -5.07 -21.89
CA GLN A 61 -9.67 -5.80 -20.63
C GLN A 61 -10.82 -5.25 -19.79
N MET A 62 -11.03 -3.93 -19.79
CA MET A 62 -12.16 -3.29 -19.09
C MET A 62 -13.50 -3.79 -19.65
N GLU A 63 -13.64 -3.76 -20.98
CA GLU A 63 -14.88 -4.18 -21.64
C GLU A 63 -15.14 -5.68 -21.46
N LEU A 64 -14.10 -6.51 -21.54
CA LEU A 64 -14.23 -7.95 -21.26
C LEU A 64 -14.74 -8.19 -19.83
N ILE A 65 -14.18 -7.52 -18.83
CA ILE A 65 -14.63 -7.67 -17.45
C ILE A 65 -16.07 -7.19 -17.28
N LYS A 66 -16.45 -6.06 -17.88
CA LYS A 66 -17.85 -5.60 -17.85
C LYS A 66 -18.81 -6.62 -18.45
N GLU A 67 -18.44 -7.22 -19.58
CA GLU A 67 -19.25 -8.24 -20.24
C GLU A 67 -19.43 -9.48 -19.34
N LEU A 68 -18.35 -9.94 -18.71
CA LEU A 68 -18.41 -11.09 -17.80
C LEU A 68 -19.25 -10.80 -16.56
N ILE A 69 -19.09 -9.61 -15.97
CA ILE A 69 -19.90 -9.20 -14.80
C ILE A 69 -21.38 -9.15 -15.15
N GLN A 70 -21.76 -8.60 -16.32
CA GLN A 70 -23.18 -8.53 -16.73
C GLN A 70 -23.81 -9.91 -16.92
N LYS A 71 -23.02 -10.93 -17.25
CA LYS A 71 -23.47 -12.32 -17.42
C LYS A 71 -23.48 -13.12 -16.12
N GLU A 72 -22.90 -12.58 -15.04
CA GLU A 72 -22.73 -13.28 -13.78
C GLU A 72 -23.80 -12.84 -12.76
N PRO A 73 -24.84 -13.65 -12.50
CA PRO A 73 -25.94 -13.28 -11.60
C PRO A 73 -25.52 -13.14 -10.14
N ARG A 74 -24.36 -13.68 -9.74
CA ARG A 74 -23.83 -13.56 -8.37
C ARG A 74 -23.30 -12.16 -8.04
N VAL A 75 -23.04 -11.32 -9.04
CA VAL A 75 -22.46 -9.98 -8.82
C VAL A 75 -23.58 -8.95 -8.67
N ASP A 76 -23.58 -8.24 -7.55
CA ASP A 76 -24.42 -7.05 -7.37
C ASP A 76 -23.74 -5.82 -7.99
N LEU A 77 -24.37 -5.18 -8.96
CA LEU A 77 -23.79 -4.03 -9.65
C LEU A 77 -23.86 -2.71 -8.86
N VAL A 78 -24.61 -2.64 -7.75
CA VAL A 78 -24.89 -1.39 -7.04
C VAL A 78 -23.61 -0.67 -6.56
N ASN A 79 -22.60 -1.42 -6.11
CA ASN A 79 -21.36 -0.89 -5.53
C ASN A 79 -20.10 -1.29 -6.31
N VAL A 80 -20.23 -1.62 -7.61
CA VAL A 80 -19.12 -2.09 -8.44
C VAL A 80 -18.90 -1.16 -9.63
N TRP A 81 -17.67 -0.65 -9.77
CA TRP A 81 -17.27 0.16 -10.91
C TRP A 81 -16.09 -0.47 -11.64
N VAL A 82 -16.17 -0.54 -12.97
CA VAL A 82 -15.08 -1.03 -13.82
C VAL A 82 -14.57 0.12 -14.68
N LYS A 83 -13.31 0.52 -14.47
CA LYS A 83 -12.66 1.64 -15.16
C LYS A 83 -11.28 1.22 -15.67
N ASN A 84 -10.84 1.84 -16.76
CA ASN A 84 -9.45 1.72 -17.20
C ASN A 84 -8.59 2.78 -16.50
N ILE A 85 -7.27 2.61 -16.51
CA ILE A 85 -6.30 3.47 -15.83
C ILE A 85 -6.31 4.95 -16.29
N GLU A 86 -6.97 5.29 -17.41
CA GLU A 86 -7.14 6.67 -17.86
C GLU A 86 -8.35 7.36 -17.24
N ASN A 87 -9.42 6.59 -16.99
CA ASN A 87 -10.70 7.13 -16.55
C ASN A 87 -10.85 7.13 -15.02
N VAL A 88 -9.77 6.85 -14.30
CA VAL A 88 -9.74 6.81 -12.83
C VAL A 88 -9.13 8.11 -12.33
N GLN A 89 -9.95 9.16 -12.27
CA GLN A 89 -9.56 10.47 -11.75
C GLN A 89 -10.55 10.91 -10.68
N GLY A 90 -10.05 11.19 -9.48
CA GLY A 90 -10.90 11.68 -8.37
C GLY A 90 -11.82 10.63 -7.74
N ASP A 91 -12.06 9.50 -8.40
CA ASP A 91 -12.75 8.35 -7.80
C ASP A 91 -11.90 7.76 -6.67
N GLU A 92 -12.52 7.32 -5.59
CA GLU A 92 -11.89 6.54 -4.52
C GLU A 92 -12.84 5.42 -4.11
N PHE A 93 -12.31 4.22 -3.90
CA PHE A 93 -13.08 3.04 -3.55
C PHE A 93 -12.57 2.47 -2.23
N ASP A 94 -13.45 1.80 -1.48
CA ASP A 94 -13.03 1.09 -0.28
C ASP A 94 -12.04 -0.02 -0.64
N ARG A 95 -12.38 -0.80 -1.67
CA ARG A 95 -11.57 -1.91 -2.15
C ARG A 95 -11.32 -1.75 -3.64
N VAL A 96 -10.07 -1.92 -4.05
CA VAL A 96 -9.67 -1.83 -5.47
C VAL A 96 -9.14 -3.17 -5.95
N ILE A 97 -9.60 -3.62 -7.10
CA ILE A 97 -9.04 -4.77 -7.81
C ILE A 97 -8.26 -4.26 -9.03
N PHE A 98 -6.96 -4.49 -9.05
CA PHE A 98 -6.14 -4.24 -10.24
C PHE A 98 -6.12 -5.48 -11.13
N SER A 99 -6.73 -5.38 -12.31
CA SER A 99 -6.56 -6.37 -13.37
C SER A 99 -5.47 -5.87 -14.33
N ILE A 100 -4.29 -6.51 -14.30
CA ILE A 100 -3.16 -6.08 -15.13
C ILE A 100 -3.47 -6.28 -16.62
N GLY A 101 -4.20 -7.32 -16.97
CA GLY A 101 -4.58 -7.71 -18.32
C GLY A 101 -3.42 -8.21 -19.18
N TYR A 102 -2.19 -7.76 -18.95
CA TYR A 102 -1.02 -8.18 -19.73
C TYR A 102 -0.47 -9.52 -19.24
N ALA A 103 -0.13 -10.40 -20.17
CA ALA A 103 0.45 -11.71 -19.90
C ALA A 103 1.44 -12.12 -21.00
N LYS A 104 2.06 -13.30 -20.83
CA LYS A 104 2.77 -13.96 -21.92
C LYS A 104 1.75 -14.43 -22.96
N ASN A 105 2.09 -14.34 -24.23
CA ASN A 105 1.27 -14.92 -25.30
C ASN A 105 1.43 -16.46 -25.35
N LYS A 106 0.74 -17.12 -26.29
CA LYS A 106 0.82 -18.58 -26.51
C LYS A 106 2.25 -19.09 -26.79
N THR A 107 3.17 -18.22 -27.21
CA THR A 107 4.59 -18.58 -27.43
C THR A 107 5.49 -18.29 -26.21
N GLY A 108 4.89 -17.97 -25.06
CA GLY A 108 5.60 -17.68 -23.81
C GLY A 108 6.30 -16.31 -23.79
N ARG A 109 6.07 -15.46 -24.79
CA ARG A 109 6.70 -14.14 -24.90
C ARG A 109 5.81 -13.07 -24.30
N LEU A 110 6.39 -12.28 -23.41
CA LEU A 110 5.77 -11.06 -22.91
C LEU A 110 5.84 -9.97 -23.98
N ILE A 111 4.75 -9.22 -24.14
CA ILE A 111 4.69 -8.11 -25.09
C ILE A 111 5.62 -6.96 -24.69
N SER A 112 6.17 -6.27 -25.69
CA SER A 112 7.06 -5.12 -25.45
C SER A 112 6.32 -3.82 -25.15
N ASN A 113 5.04 -3.71 -25.53
CA ASN A 113 4.25 -2.48 -25.42
C ASN A 113 3.07 -2.70 -24.47
N PHE A 114 3.09 -2.01 -23.33
CA PHE A 114 2.07 -2.06 -22.28
C PHE A 114 1.05 -0.93 -22.45
N GLY A 115 0.71 -0.63 -23.71
CA GLY A 115 -0.26 0.38 -24.09
C GLY A 115 0.04 1.74 -23.45
N LEU A 116 -0.92 2.26 -22.70
CA LEU A 116 -0.89 3.59 -22.10
C LEU A 116 0.16 3.72 -20.99
N LEU A 117 0.52 2.61 -20.35
CA LEU A 117 1.60 2.57 -19.37
C LEU A 117 2.95 2.83 -20.04
N SER A 118 3.12 2.39 -21.29
CA SER A 118 4.31 2.65 -22.08
C SER A 118 4.36 4.07 -22.68
N LYS A 119 3.30 4.87 -22.57
CA LYS A 119 3.28 6.25 -23.08
C LYS A 119 3.74 7.25 -22.02
N GLN A 120 4.00 8.49 -22.46
CA GLN A 120 4.28 9.60 -21.55
C GLN A 120 3.14 9.78 -20.54
N GLY A 121 3.51 10.00 -19.27
CA GLY A 121 2.56 10.06 -18.16
C GLY A 121 2.10 8.71 -17.63
N GLY A 122 2.57 7.57 -18.16
CA GLY A 122 2.23 6.23 -17.64
C GLY A 122 2.56 6.06 -16.14
N VAL A 123 3.67 6.64 -15.69
CA VAL A 123 4.06 6.72 -14.27
C VAL A 123 2.98 7.40 -13.42
N ASN A 124 2.47 8.54 -13.89
CA ASN A 124 1.46 9.30 -13.16
C ASN A 124 0.13 8.55 -13.13
N ARG A 125 -0.28 7.93 -14.25
CA ARG A 125 -1.48 7.08 -14.32
C ARG A 125 -1.40 5.93 -13.31
N LEU A 126 -0.26 5.26 -13.22
CA LEU A 126 -0.05 4.18 -12.24
C LEU A 126 -0.12 4.69 -10.79
N ASN A 127 0.55 5.81 -10.48
CA ASN A 127 0.48 6.40 -9.14
C ASN A 127 -0.94 6.82 -8.75
N VAL A 128 -1.66 7.45 -9.68
CA VAL A 128 -3.07 7.84 -9.46
C VAL A 128 -3.89 6.60 -9.18
N ALA A 129 -3.77 5.56 -10.01
CA ALA A 129 -4.53 4.32 -9.85
C ALA A 129 -4.23 3.64 -8.51
N VAL A 130 -2.96 3.45 -8.14
CA VAL A 130 -2.56 2.76 -6.89
C VAL A 130 -3.05 3.50 -5.62
N THR A 131 -3.30 4.81 -5.70
CA THR A 131 -3.79 5.61 -4.56
C THR A 131 -5.33 5.63 -4.42
N ARG A 132 -6.06 4.84 -5.21
CA ARG A 132 -7.53 4.85 -5.22
C ARG A 132 -8.20 4.00 -4.15
N ALA A 133 -7.44 3.12 -3.50
CA ALA A 133 -7.97 2.23 -2.47
C ALA A 133 -7.90 2.89 -1.09
N ARG A 134 -9.02 2.85 -0.35
CA ARG A 134 -9.10 3.33 1.04
C ARG A 134 -8.79 2.24 2.06
N LYS A 135 -9.17 0.98 1.79
CA LYS A 135 -9.00 -0.16 2.70
C LYS A 135 -8.04 -1.21 2.15
N SER A 136 -8.33 -1.78 0.97
CA SER A 136 -7.54 -2.89 0.42
C SER A 136 -7.36 -2.83 -1.10
N ILE A 137 -6.29 -3.45 -1.56
CA ILE A 137 -5.97 -3.66 -2.97
C ILE A 137 -5.80 -5.16 -3.22
N THR A 138 -6.55 -5.71 -4.17
CA THR A 138 -6.27 -7.03 -4.75
C THR A 138 -5.59 -6.86 -6.10
N LEU A 139 -4.41 -7.43 -6.28
CA LEU A 139 -3.72 -7.48 -7.56
C LEU A 139 -3.99 -8.82 -8.25
N VAL A 140 -4.69 -8.77 -9.38
CA VAL A 140 -4.94 -9.93 -10.26
C VAL A 140 -3.96 -9.86 -11.42
N THR A 141 -3.07 -10.85 -11.54
CA THR A 141 -2.01 -10.81 -12.55
C THR A 141 -1.49 -12.19 -12.96
N SER A 142 -1.10 -12.31 -14.22
CA SER A 142 -0.36 -13.45 -14.79
C SER A 142 1.14 -13.20 -14.91
N LEU A 143 1.61 -12.05 -14.41
CA LEU A 143 3.03 -11.66 -14.48
C LEU A 143 3.65 -11.68 -13.10
N SER A 144 4.87 -12.19 -13.03
CA SER A 144 5.78 -11.98 -11.91
C SER A 144 6.76 -10.86 -12.20
N SER A 145 7.28 -10.25 -11.13
CA SER A 145 8.39 -9.29 -11.21
C SER A 145 9.60 -9.83 -11.99
N ARG A 146 9.77 -11.16 -12.05
CA ARG A 146 10.84 -11.86 -12.79
C ARG A 146 10.61 -11.98 -14.30
N ASP A 147 9.40 -11.77 -14.79
CA ASP A 147 9.08 -11.90 -16.22
C ASP A 147 9.54 -10.70 -17.06
N PHE A 148 9.85 -9.58 -16.41
CA PHE A 148 10.28 -8.36 -17.07
C PHE A 148 11.77 -8.41 -17.45
N LYS A 149 12.05 -8.16 -18.74
CA LYS A 149 13.41 -8.05 -19.29
C LYS A 149 13.89 -6.61 -19.30
N GLU A 150 15.21 -6.38 -19.39
CA GLU A 150 15.82 -5.04 -19.47
C GLU A 150 15.23 -4.16 -20.58
N SER A 151 14.89 -4.76 -21.72
CA SER A 151 14.24 -4.06 -22.84
C SER A 151 12.92 -3.39 -22.43
N HIS A 152 12.14 -4.02 -21.55
CA HIS A 152 10.88 -3.47 -21.03
C HIS A 152 11.12 -2.32 -20.05
N LEU A 153 12.21 -2.40 -19.28
CA LEU A 153 12.53 -1.44 -18.21
C LEU A 153 13.07 -0.11 -18.73
N LYS A 154 13.41 -0.02 -20.02
CA LYS A 154 13.67 1.27 -20.69
C LYS A 154 12.47 2.22 -20.55
N ASN A 155 11.26 1.67 -20.44
CA ASN A 155 10.08 2.45 -20.14
C ASN A 155 9.88 2.59 -18.62
N ARG A 156 9.91 3.83 -18.11
CA ARG A 156 9.72 4.11 -16.69
C ARG A 156 8.37 3.62 -16.12
N GLY A 157 7.28 3.70 -16.89
CA GLY A 157 5.96 3.24 -16.44
C GLY A 157 5.94 1.72 -16.25
N VAL A 158 6.52 0.98 -17.20
CA VAL A 158 6.66 -0.49 -17.10
C VAL A 158 7.60 -0.89 -15.98
N GLY A 159 8.71 -0.16 -15.80
CA GLY A 159 9.62 -0.36 -14.68
C GLY A 159 8.94 -0.16 -13.32
N LEU A 160 8.04 0.81 -13.21
CA LEU A 160 7.26 1.04 -11.99
C LEU A 160 6.22 -0.05 -11.76
N LEU A 161 5.55 -0.55 -12.80
CA LEU A 161 4.66 -1.71 -12.69
C LEU A 161 5.40 -2.95 -12.18
N LYS A 162 6.60 -3.25 -12.69
CA LYS A 162 7.43 -4.35 -12.17
C LYS A 162 7.69 -4.18 -10.67
N GLN A 163 8.11 -2.98 -10.25
CA GLN A 163 8.38 -2.68 -8.84
C GLN A 163 7.12 -2.82 -7.98
N TYR A 164 5.96 -2.45 -8.52
CA TYR A 164 4.68 -2.59 -7.83
C TYR A 164 4.29 -4.06 -7.65
N ILE A 165 4.40 -4.89 -8.69
CA ILE A 165 4.18 -6.34 -8.59
C ILE A 165 5.13 -6.95 -7.55
N GLU A 166 6.42 -6.59 -7.59
CA GLU A 166 7.41 -7.07 -6.63
C GLU A 166 7.07 -6.64 -5.19
N PHE A 167 6.60 -5.42 -5.00
CA PHE A 167 6.15 -4.91 -3.72
C PHE A 167 4.97 -5.72 -3.17
N VAL A 168 3.94 -5.98 -3.99
CA VAL A 168 2.79 -6.79 -3.59
C VAL A 168 3.19 -8.24 -3.29
N GLU A 169 4.01 -8.86 -4.16
CA GLU A 169 4.57 -10.21 -3.93
C GLU A 169 5.31 -10.31 -2.58
N ARG A 170 6.07 -9.28 -2.21
CA ARG A 170 6.78 -9.20 -0.91
C ARG A 170 5.85 -8.99 0.28
N LYS A 171 4.84 -8.14 0.14
CA LYS A 171 3.85 -7.86 1.19
C LYS A 171 3.05 -9.12 1.52
N VAL A 172 2.56 -9.82 0.50
CA VAL A 172 1.79 -11.06 0.66
C VAL A 172 2.66 -12.20 1.21
N SER A 173 3.93 -12.31 0.81
CA SER A 173 4.84 -13.33 1.34
C SER A 173 5.40 -13.03 2.74
N GLY A 174 4.99 -11.94 3.39
CA GLY A 174 5.46 -11.55 4.73
C GLY A 174 6.91 -11.10 4.80
N LYS A 175 7.61 -10.95 3.66
CA LYS A 175 9.02 -10.54 3.59
C LYS A 175 9.15 -9.02 3.59
N ILE A 176 8.72 -8.37 4.67
CA ILE A 176 8.97 -6.93 4.85
C ILE A 176 10.33 -6.77 5.53
N ARG A 177 11.35 -6.35 4.77
CA ARG A 177 12.55 -5.75 5.38
C ARG A 177 12.11 -4.43 6.00
N GLN A 178 12.11 -4.35 7.33
CA GLN A 178 12.13 -3.06 8.02
C GLN A 178 13.32 -2.29 7.47
N LYS A 179 13.07 -1.13 6.86
CA LYS A 179 14.16 -0.27 6.40
C LYS A 179 14.82 0.28 7.65
N GLU A 180 15.95 -0.28 8.03
CA GLU A 180 16.77 0.26 9.12
C GLU A 180 17.02 1.75 8.84
N MET A 181 16.67 2.60 9.81
CA MET A 181 16.98 4.03 9.72
C MET A 181 18.49 4.17 9.65
N SER A 182 19.01 4.75 8.57
CA SER A 182 20.42 5.12 8.52
C SER A 182 20.68 6.17 9.61
N PRO A 183 21.66 5.96 10.51
CA PRO A 183 21.93 6.92 11.57
C PRO A 183 22.32 8.28 10.98
N ILE A 184 21.82 9.36 11.58
CA ILE A 184 22.22 10.72 11.22
C ILE A 184 23.70 10.88 11.57
N LYS A 185 24.52 11.30 10.58
CA LYS A 185 25.96 11.52 10.78
C LYS A 185 26.17 12.59 11.88
N GLY A 186 27.03 12.29 12.85
CA GLY A 186 27.47 13.24 13.89
C GLY A 186 26.81 13.10 15.27
N TYR A 187 25.83 12.20 15.44
CA TYR A 187 25.23 11.90 16.75
C TYR A 187 25.54 10.47 17.20
N GLN A 188 25.78 10.27 18.50
CA GLN A 188 25.80 8.93 19.08
C GLN A 188 24.38 8.37 19.12
N TYR A 189 24.05 7.51 18.14
CA TYR A 189 22.75 6.85 18.02
C TYR A 189 22.29 6.26 19.37
N ASN A 190 23.19 5.67 20.15
CA ASN A 190 22.89 5.07 21.44
C ASN A 190 22.37 6.04 22.51
N TRP A 191 22.59 7.35 22.38
CA TRP A 191 22.12 8.32 23.37
C TRP A 191 20.60 8.53 23.28
N TYR A 192 20.04 8.48 22.07
CA TYR A 192 18.65 8.85 21.82
C TYR A 192 17.69 8.20 22.82
N LEU A 193 16.79 9.03 23.36
CA LEU A 193 15.83 8.63 24.38
C LEU A 193 15.00 7.44 23.89
N LYS A 194 14.55 7.47 22.63
CA LYS A 194 13.79 6.38 22.02
C LYS A 194 14.50 5.03 22.07
N ASN A 195 15.83 5.02 21.96
CA ASN A 195 16.63 3.80 22.02
C ASN A 195 16.73 3.25 23.46
N ARG A 196 16.79 4.14 24.45
CA ARG A 196 16.77 3.77 25.87
C ARG A 196 15.41 3.22 26.27
N LEU A 197 14.34 3.91 25.88
CA LEU A 197 12.96 3.50 26.15
C LEU A 197 12.64 2.12 25.60
N ILE A 198 13.07 1.80 24.37
CA ILE A 198 12.87 0.45 23.82
C ILE A 198 13.56 -0.62 24.67
N LYS A 199 14.80 -0.39 25.13
CA LYS A 199 15.56 -1.35 25.95
C LYS A 199 14.89 -1.61 27.31
N GLU A 200 14.28 -0.59 27.90
CA GLU A 200 13.63 -0.68 29.21
C GLU A 200 12.17 -1.15 29.14
N SER A 201 11.59 -1.18 27.94
CA SER A 201 10.18 -1.51 27.72
C SER A 201 9.87 -3.01 27.79
N ALA A 202 9.98 -3.60 28.98
CA ALA A 202 9.64 -5.01 29.21
C ALA A 202 8.12 -5.27 29.31
N ARG A 203 7.31 -4.26 29.69
CA ARG A 203 5.84 -4.40 29.90
C ARG A 203 4.96 -3.75 28.81
N ASN A 204 5.43 -2.67 28.18
CA ASN A 204 4.71 -1.94 27.13
C ASN A 204 5.58 -2.00 25.88
N ARG A 205 5.38 -2.97 24.98
CA ARG A 205 6.30 -3.22 23.87
C ARG A 205 6.39 -1.98 22.97
N LEU A 206 7.45 -1.18 23.13
CA LEU A 206 7.72 -0.02 22.28
C LEU A 206 8.46 -0.50 21.04
N VAL A 207 8.04 -0.01 19.88
CA VAL A 207 8.71 -0.30 18.60
C VAL A 207 9.04 1.00 17.89
N PHE A 208 10.14 0.99 17.13
CA PHE A 208 10.44 2.09 16.22
C PHE A 208 9.36 2.18 15.16
N PHE A 209 8.87 3.40 14.90
CA PHE A 209 7.96 3.64 13.79
C PHE A 209 8.72 4.29 12.63
N SER A 210 9.65 3.55 12.02
CA SER A 210 10.52 4.04 10.94
C SER A 210 9.77 4.37 9.64
N GLU A 211 8.50 3.98 9.53
CA GLU A 211 7.68 4.20 8.33
C GLU A 211 7.21 5.65 8.17
N SER A 212 7.41 6.51 9.18
CA SER A 212 6.86 7.86 9.20
C SER A 212 7.74 8.85 9.96
N LYS A 213 7.88 10.07 9.44
CA LYS A 213 8.54 11.19 10.17
C LYS A 213 7.65 11.83 11.24
N TRP A 214 6.41 11.35 11.38
CA TRP A 214 5.40 12.00 12.21
C TRP A 214 5.45 11.55 13.68
N MET A 215 6.10 10.42 13.99
CA MET A 215 6.30 9.91 15.35
C MET A 215 7.65 9.21 15.53
N ASP A 216 8.10 9.08 16.77
CA ASP A 216 9.37 8.41 17.10
C ASP A 216 9.18 6.92 17.38
N LEU A 217 8.23 6.62 18.28
CA LEU A 217 7.92 5.28 18.74
C LEU A 217 6.42 5.01 18.66
N ALA A 218 6.07 3.75 18.50
CA ALA A 218 4.71 3.27 18.65
C ALA A 218 4.63 2.31 19.84
N LYS A 219 3.65 2.52 20.73
CA LYS A 219 3.31 1.61 21.81
C LYS A 219 2.43 0.49 21.27
N VAL A 220 2.81 -0.76 21.55
CA VAL A 220 2.05 -1.96 21.17
C VAL A 220 1.49 -2.61 22.44
N GLU A 221 0.18 -2.87 22.43
CA GLU A 221 -0.56 -3.58 23.48
C GLU A 221 -1.36 -4.70 22.82
N ASN A 222 -1.31 -5.93 23.35
CA ASN A 222 -1.98 -7.10 22.77
C ASN A 222 -1.71 -7.30 21.26
N ASP A 223 -0.45 -7.12 20.84
CA ASP A 223 -0.01 -7.16 19.43
C ASP A 223 -0.69 -6.13 18.49
N GLN A 224 -1.33 -5.11 19.05
CA GLN A 224 -1.93 -3.99 18.31
C GLN A 224 -1.26 -2.66 18.68
N PHE A 225 -1.11 -1.78 17.70
CA PHE A 225 -0.65 -0.41 17.93
C PHE A 225 -1.68 0.37 18.78
N ALA A 226 -1.27 0.81 19.96
CA ALA A 226 -2.11 1.53 20.91
C ALA A 226 -1.99 3.06 20.73
N SER A 227 -0.75 3.58 20.76
CA SER A 227 -0.49 5.03 20.73
C SER A 227 0.88 5.36 20.17
N ALA A 228 1.07 6.61 19.77
CA ALA A 228 2.35 7.19 19.37
C ALA A 228 3.04 7.83 20.57
N LEU A 229 4.36 7.70 20.65
CA LEU A 229 5.20 8.37 21.64
C LEU A 229 6.19 9.28 20.91
N LEU A 230 6.15 10.56 21.25
CA LEU A 230 6.97 11.62 20.68
C LEU A 230 8.06 12.01 21.67
N THR A 231 9.29 12.04 21.22
CA THR A 231 10.49 12.38 22.00
C THR A 231 11.12 13.69 21.52
N ASP A 232 12.10 14.17 22.28
CA ASP A 232 13.03 15.26 21.91
C ASP A 232 14.24 14.80 21.07
N ASP A 233 14.16 13.62 20.44
CA ASP A 233 15.22 13.10 19.58
C ASP A 233 15.20 13.71 18.15
N ASP A 234 15.65 12.94 17.17
CA ASP A 234 15.83 13.31 15.77
C ASP A 234 14.56 13.87 15.09
N ARG A 235 13.37 13.35 15.38
CA ARG A 235 12.11 13.93 14.85
C ARG A 235 11.97 15.39 15.24
N MET A 236 12.21 15.71 16.51
CA MET A 236 12.10 17.09 17.00
C MET A 236 13.26 17.95 16.47
N TYR A 237 14.48 17.41 16.44
CA TYR A 237 15.67 18.10 15.93
C TYR A 237 15.57 18.42 14.43
N THR A 238 15.02 17.51 13.63
CA THR A 238 14.91 17.67 12.17
C THR A 238 13.67 18.43 11.72
N ALA A 239 12.77 18.79 12.64
CA ALA A 239 11.61 19.62 12.33
C ALA A 239 12.03 21.03 11.92
N THR A 240 11.38 21.57 10.89
CA THR A 240 11.63 22.91 10.34
C THR A 240 11.27 24.01 11.33
N SER A 241 10.33 23.74 12.25
CA SER A 241 9.93 24.70 13.28
C SER A 241 9.31 24.02 14.51
N ALA A 242 9.26 24.73 15.63
CA ALA A 242 8.50 24.30 16.80
C ALA A 242 7.02 24.04 16.47
N LYS A 243 6.43 24.84 15.57
CA LYS A 243 5.05 24.67 15.11
C LYS A 243 4.85 23.33 14.38
N GLU A 244 5.85 22.89 13.61
CA GLU A 244 5.79 21.58 12.96
C GLU A 244 5.78 20.44 13.99
N SER A 245 6.72 20.45 14.94
CA SER A 245 6.86 19.39 15.95
C SER A 245 5.69 19.34 16.94
N PHE A 246 5.18 20.49 17.39
CA PHE A 246 4.21 20.59 18.49
C PHE A 246 2.76 20.87 18.07
N ALA A 247 2.51 21.29 16.83
CA ALA A 247 1.15 21.48 16.33
C ALA A 247 0.84 20.56 15.15
N TYR A 248 1.61 20.62 14.07
CA TYR A 248 1.29 19.88 12.85
C TYR A 248 1.42 18.37 13.04
N HIS A 249 2.47 17.89 13.71
CA HIS A 249 2.64 16.47 13.99
C HIS A 249 1.46 15.89 14.81
N PRO A 250 1.09 16.47 15.96
CA PRO A 250 -0.12 16.11 16.71
C PRO A 250 -1.42 16.12 15.90
N ILE A 251 -1.65 17.13 15.06
CA ILE A 251 -2.87 17.22 14.23
C ILE A 251 -2.96 16.04 13.27
N GLN A 252 -1.84 15.66 12.62
CA GLN A 252 -1.83 14.50 11.71
C GLN A 252 -2.06 13.18 12.45
N LEU A 253 -1.46 13.01 13.63
CA LEU A 253 -1.68 11.83 14.47
C LEU A 253 -3.16 11.68 14.82
N LYS A 254 -3.80 12.75 15.30
CA LYS A 254 -5.24 12.77 15.59
C LYS A 254 -6.09 12.43 14.36
N LYS A 255 -5.77 13.02 13.20
CA LYS A 255 -6.48 12.75 11.94
C LYS A 255 -6.40 11.28 11.50
N LYS A 256 -5.36 10.56 11.93
CA LYS A 256 -5.09 9.15 11.59
C LYS A 256 -5.36 8.19 12.75
N ASN A 257 -6.19 8.60 13.71
CA ASN A 257 -6.60 7.79 14.84
C ASN A 257 -5.44 7.31 15.72
N TRP A 258 -4.35 8.07 15.80
CA TRP A 258 -3.25 7.82 16.72
C TRP A 258 -3.38 8.70 17.97
N PRO A 259 -3.79 8.13 19.13
CA PRO A 259 -3.52 8.77 20.41
C PRO A 259 -2.01 9.00 20.54
N TYR A 260 -1.60 10.11 21.15
CA TYR A 260 -0.18 10.40 21.31
C TYR A 260 0.15 10.97 22.68
N SER A 261 1.41 10.79 23.08
CA SER A 261 2.02 11.40 24.26
C SER A 261 3.37 12.01 23.89
N LEU A 262 3.78 13.04 24.63
CA LEU A 262 5.11 13.65 24.52
C LEU A 262 5.89 13.26 25.76
N TYR A 263 7.11 12.76 25.56
CA TYR A 263 8.00 12.36 26.62
C TYR A 263 9.42 12.80 26.33
N PHE A 264 9.93 13.67 27.18
CA PHE A 264 11.20 14.36 27.02
C PHE A 264 12.28 13.72 27.87
N THR A 265 13.53 13.88 27.45
CA THR A 265 14.70 13.35 28.15
C THR A 265 14.75 13.82 29.61
N ARG A 266 14.28 15.03 29.90
CA ARG A 266 14.18 15.53 31.28
C ARG A 266 13.26 14.67 32.16
N GLN A 267 12.11 14.24 31.63
CA GLN A 267 11.13 13.44 32.39
C GLN A 267 11.69 12.05 32.70
N TYR A 268 12.44 11.47 31.77
CA TYR A 268 13.18 10.23 31.96
C TYR A 268 14.15 10.29 33.15
N TRP A 269 14.99 11.32 33.22
CA TRP A 269 15.94 11.47 34.32
C TRP A 269 15.29 11.80 35.66
N MET A 270 14.06 12.32 35.65
CA MET A 270 13.26 12.56 36.86
C MET A 270 12.50 11.31 37.32
N GLY A 271 12.61 10.17 36.63
CA GLY A 271 11.90 8.94 36.97
C GLY A 271 10.38 9.00 36.73
N ILE A 272 9.91 9.95 35.92
CA ILE A 272 8.49 10.08 35.58
C ILE A 272 8.15 9.05 34.51
N SER A 273 7.11 8.24 34.71
CA SER A 273 6.64 7.29 33.69
C SER A 273 5.93 7.98 32.53
N PHE A 274 6.01 7.39 31.33
CA PHE A 274 5.31 7.81 30.12
C PHE A 274 4.00 7.04 29.89
#